data_AF-A0A8S3BXC2-F1
#
_entry.id   AF-A0A8S3BXC2-F1
#
_cell.length_a   1.000
_cell.length_b   1.000
_cell.length_c   1.000
_cell.angle_alpha   90.00
_cell.angle_beta   90.00
_cell.angle_gamma   90.00
#
_symmetry.space_group_name_H-M   'P 1'
#
loop_
_entity.id
_entity.type
_entity.pdbx_description
1 polymer ?
#
loop_
_entity_poly.entity_id
_entity_poly.type
_entity_poly.pdbx_seq_one_letter_code
_entity_poly.pdbx_strand_id
1 'polypeptide(L)' 'FVTISSTLATQMPQAVGSAYAYKRAQNGLCVVCYFGEGAASEGDAHAALNFSATLEVPVLFFW' A
#
# COMPACT_ATOMS: atom_id res chain seq x y z
N PHE A 1 -5.98 -11.05 3.75
CA PHE A 1 -5.86 -10.34 5.04
C PHE A 1 -4.43 -10.51 5.54
N VAL A 2 -3.80 -9.44 6.03
CA VAL A 2 -2.42 -9.44 6.53
C VAL A 2 -2.45 -9.07 8.00
N THR A 3 -1.58 -9.67 8.82
CA THR A 3 -1.51 -9.42 10.26
C THR A 3 -1.24 -7.94 10.56
N ILE A 4 -1.98 -7.39 11.50
CA ILE A 4 -1.88 -5.98 11.90
C ILE A 4 -0.65 -5.75 12.79
N SER A 5 0.02 -4.61 12.59
CA SER A 5 1.07 -4.09 13.46
C SER A 5 0.60 -2.81 14.16
N SER A 6 1.17 -2.51 15.32
CA SER A 6 0.92 -1.27 16.07
C SER A 6 1.52 -0.03 15.38
N THR A 7 2.61 -0.20 14.62
CA THR A 7 3.29 0.90 13.92
C THR A 7 2.43 1.46 12.79
N LEU A 8 2.06 2.74 12.90
CA LEU A 8 1.20 3.43 11.93
C LEU A 8 1.83 3.50 10.54
N ALA A 9 0.99 3.46 9.51
CA ALA A 9 1.32 3.59 8.08
C ALA A 9 2.30 2.59 7.47
N THR A 10 3.06 1.83 8.26
CA THR A 10 4.06 0.84 7.78
C THR A 10 3.48 -0.18 6.79
N GLN A 11 2.19 -0.49 6.90
CA GLN A 11 1.49 -1.38 5.98
C GLN A 11 1.26 -0.77 4.58
N MET A 12 1.30 0.55 4.43
CA MET A 12 1.05 1.24 3.16
C MET A 12 2.12 0.92 2.10
N PRO A 13 3.43 1.13 2.34
CA PRO A 13 4.46 0.75 1.36
C PRO A 13 4.55 -0.77 1.18
N GLN A 14 4.24 -1.56 2.20
CA GLN A 14 4.16 -3.03 2.11
C GLN A 14 3.02 -3.47 1.18
N ALA A 15 1.87 -2.80 1.22
CA ALA A 15 0.75 -3.04 0.31
C ALA A 15 1.12 -2.72 -1.14
N VAL A 16 1.86 -1.62 -1.37
CA VAL A 16 2.40 -1.27 -2.70
C VAL A 16 3.35 -2.36 -3.22
N GLY A 17 4.26 -2.85 -2.38
CA GLY A 17 5.16 -3.96 -2.74
C GLY A 17 4.41 -5.25 -3.08
N SER A 18 3.35 -5.55 -2.34
CA SER A 18 2.48 -6.71 -2.62
C SER A 18 1.72 -6.54 -3.95
N ALA A 19 1.20 -5.34 -4.22
CA ALA A 19 0.54 -5.02 -5.49
C ALA A 19 1.51 -5.09 -6.67
N TYR A 20 2.77 -4.67 -6.46
CA TYR A 20 3.82 -4.82 -7.46
C TYR A 20 4.12 -6.28 -7.78
N ALA A 21 4.15 -7.15 -6.75
CA ALA A 21 4.30 -8.59 -6.96
C ALA A 21 3.14 -9.17 -7.78
N TYR A 22 1.89 -8.77 -7.53
CA TYR A 22 0.72 -9.18 -8.32
C TYR A 22 0.75 -8.65 -9.75
N LYS A 23 1.17 -7.40 -9.97
CA LYS A 23 1.42 -6.86 -11.31
C LYS A 23 2.41 -7.73 -12.07
N ARG A 24 3.53 -8.10 -11.45
CA ARG A 24 4.55 -8.96 -12.06
C ARG A 24 4.08 -10.39 -12.30
N ALA A 25 3.23 -10.92 -11.43
CA ALA A 25 2.64 -12.25 -11.58
C ALA A 25 1.52 -12.31 -12.63
N GLN A 26 1.05 -11.17 -13.15
CA GLN A 26 -0.01 -11.06 -14.18
C GLN A 26 -1.29 -11.83 -13.82
N ASN A 27 -1.63 -11.90 -12.53
CA ASN A 27 -2.75 -12.69 -12.03
C ASN A 27 -4.07 -11.91 -11.91
N GLY A 28 -4.07 -10.62 -12.29
CA GLY A 28 -5.27 -9.76 -12.24
C GLY A 28 -5.74 -9.39 -10.83
N LEU A 29 -4.94 -9.64 -9.79
CA LEU A 29 -5.28 -9.31 -8.40
C LEU A 29 -4.90 -7.86 -8.06
N CYS A 30 -5.64 -7.27 -7.13
CA CYS A 30 -5.37 -5.96 -6.55
C CYS A 30 -5.18 -6.05 -5.04
N VAL A 31 -4.54 -5.03 -4.45
CA VAL A 31 -4.36 -4.90 -3.01
C VAL A 31 -5.16 -3.72 -2.49
N VAL A 32 -5.86 -3.89 -1.37
CA VAL A 32 -6.51 -2.79 -0.66
C VAL A 32 -5.74 -2.51 0.62
N CYS A 33 -5.42 -1.24 0.87
CA CYS A 33 -4.72 -0.78 2.06
C CYS A 33 -5.62 0.19 2.84
N TYR A 34 -5.99 -0.19 4.06
CA TYR A 34 -6.75 0.66 4.99
C TYR A 34 -5.79 1.40 5.91
N PHE A 35 -6.03 2.70 6.11
CA PHE A 35 -5.27 3.55 7.02
C PHE A 35 -6.17 4.67 7.56
N GLY A 36 -5.84 5.21 8.73
CA GLY A 36 -6.56 6.34 9.32
C GLY A 36 -5.94 7.69 8.97
N GLU A 37 -6.59 8.79 9.38
CA GLU A 37 -6.16 10.17 9.07
C GLU A 37 -4.79 10.50 9.64
N GLY A 38 -4.59 10.22 10.93
CA GLY A 38 -3.28 10.42 11.56
C GLY A 38 -2.17 9.61 10.88
N ALA A 39 -2.48 8.40 10.40
CA ALA A 39 -1.50 7.59 9.67
C ALA A 39 -1.15 8.17 8.28
N ALA A 40 -2.03 8.97 7.68
CA ALA A 40 -1.73 9.68 6.42
C ALA A 40 -0.63 10.75 6.58
N SER A 41 -0.38 11.22 7.82
CA SER A 41 0.68 12.18 8.14
C SER A 41 2.06 11.53 8.33
N GLU A 42 2.13 10.20 8.38
CA GLU A 42 3.40 9.48 8.50
C GLU A 42 4.18 9.49 7.18
N GLY A 43 5.51 9.47 7.25
CA GLY A 43 6.38 9.47 6.07
C GLY A 43 6.15 8.27 5.14
N ASP A 44 5.75 7.13 5.70
CA ASP A 44 5.44 5.91 4.95
C ASP A 44 4.22 6.09 4.03
N ALA A 45 3.26 6.94 4.39
CA ALA A 45 2.13 7.26 3.53
C ALA A 45 2.59 7.98 2.26
N HIS A 46 3.47 8.97 2.39
CA HIS A 46 4.06 9.68 1.26
C HIS A 46 4.86 8.74 0.35
N ALA A 47 5.69 7.86 0.96
CA ALA A 47 6.44 6.87 0.21
C ALA A 47 5.50 5.94 -0.58
N ALA A 48 4.47 5.39 0.07
CA ALA A 48 3.51 4.50 -0.57
C ALA A 48 2.79 5.15 -1.76
N LEU A 49 2.31 6.39 -1.61
CA LEU A 49 1.65 7.11 -2.70
C LEU A 49 2.60 7.33 -3.89
N ASN A 50 3.82 7.81 -3.64
CA ASN A 50 4.80 8.03 -4.70
C ASN A 50 5.21 6.74 -5.43
N PHE A 51 5.50 5.67 -4.69
CA PHE A 51 5.83 4.37 -5.29
C PHE A 51 4.65 3.78 -6.04
N SER A 52 3.42 3.93 -5.54
CA SER A 52 2.23 3.39 -6.21
C SER A 52 2.00 4.02 -7.59
N ALA A 53 2.20 5.34 -7.69
CA ALA A 53 2.03 6.10 -8.92
C ALA A 53 3.14 5.79 -9.92
N THR A 54 4.40 5.82 -9.48
CA THR A 54 5.57 5.64 -10.37
C THR A 54 5.74 4.20 -10.85
N LEU A 55 5.37 3.20 -10.03
CA LEU A 55 5.42 1.79 -10.40
C LEU A 55 4.14 1.29 -11.08
N GLU A 56 3.11 2.14 -11.14
CA GLU A 56 1.78 1.87 -11.71
C GLU A 56 1.21 0.53 -11.22
N VAL A 57 1.03 0.37 -9.91
CA VAL A 57 0.59 -0.89 -9.31
C VAL A 57 -0.90 -0.91 -9.00
N PRO A 58 -1.55 -2.10 -9.02
CA PRO A 58 -2.97 -2.25 -8.73
C PRO A 58 -3.24 -2.22 -7.21
N VAL A 59 -3.11 -1.04 -6.59
CA VAL A 59 -3.38 -0.81 -5.17
C VAL A 59 -4.49 0.23 -4.97
N LEU A 60 -5.38 -0.02 -4.00
CA LEU A 60 -6.43 0.90 -3.58
C LEU A 60 -6.17 1.36 -2.14
N PHE A 61 -6.00 2.66 -1.97
CA PHE A 61 -5.86 3.31 -0.67
C PHE A 61 -7.26 3.69 -0.15
N PHE A 62 -7.62 3.19 1.02
CA PHE A 62 -8.89 3.47 1.69
C PHE A 62 -8.64 4.19 3.01
N TRP A 63 -9.18 5.40 3.12
CA TRP A 63 -9.03 6.30 4.26
C TRP A 63 -10.35 6.44 5.03
#